data_AF-A0A7J4LF67-F1
#
_entry.id   AF-A0A7J4LF67-F1
#
_cell.length_a   1.000
_cell.length_b   1.000
_cell.length_c   1.000
_cell.angle_alpha   90.00
_cell.angle_beta   90.00
_cell.angle_gamma   90.00
#
_symmetry.space_group_name_H-M   'P 1'
#
loop_
_entity.id
_entity.type
_entity.pdbx_description
1 polymer ?
#
loop_
_entity_poly.entity_id
_entity_poly.type
_entity_poly.pdbx_seq_one_letter_code
_entity_poly.pdbx_strand_id
1 'polypeptide(L)'
;MQKVTLKLKENSYDIVVGNNTMPKLGAYLRSLNIGNDAIMITNPVVKKFHGKAVETSLKKSGFSVKVFEVPDGEKSKSAKHAF
;
A
#
# COMPACT_ATOMS: atom_id res chain seq x y z
N MET A 1 14.98 -5.34 -8.64
CA MET A 1 13.57 -5.69 -8.36
C MET A 1 13.23 -6.87 -9.22
N GLN A 2 12.63 -7.91 -8.64
CA GLN A 2 12.10 -9.06 -9.34
C GLN A 2 10.59 -8.92 -9.42
N LYS A 3 9.99 -9.34 -10.53
CA LYS A 3 8.55 -9.33 -10.75
C LYS A 3 8.10 -10.78 -10.95
N VAL A 4 7.09 -11.19 -10.21
CA VAL A 4 6.44 -12.50 -10.34
C VAL A 4 4.99 -12.26 -10.73
N THR A 5 4.62 -12.65 -11.95
CA THR A 5 3.25 -12.51 -12.45
C THR A 5 2.42 -13.73 -12.03
N LEU A 6 1.36 -13.50 -11.26
CA LEU A 6 0.39 -14.52 -10.90
C LEU A 6 -0.76 -14.53 -11.91
N LYS A 7 -0.98 -15.69 -12.53
CA LYS A 7 -2.01 -15.89 -13.56
C LYS A 7 -3.31 -16.37 -12.90
N LEU A 8 -4.20 -15.43 -12.59
CA LEU A 8 -5.50 -15.68 -11.93
C LEU A 8 -6.68 -15.31 -12.84
N LYS A 9 -6.60 -15.67 -14.13
CA LYS A 9 -7.56 -15.28 -15.18
C LYS A 9 -7.79 -13.76 -15.18
N GLU A 10 -9.02 -13.29 -14.96
CA GLU A 10 -9.34 -11.86 -14.89
C GLU A 10 -8.64 -11.10 -13.75
N ASN A 11 -8.18 -11.78 -12.69
CA ASN A 11 -7.57 -11.15 -11.50
C ASN A 11 -6.05 -11.30 -11.46
N SER A 12 -5.40 -11.42 -12.62
CA SER A 12 -3.95 -11.57 -12.69
C SER A 12 -3.24 -10.31 -12.21
N TYR A 13 -2.17 -10.46 -11.40
CA TYR A 13 -1.40 -9.33 -10.89
C TYR A 13 0.08 -9.66 -10.70
N ASP A 14 0.90 -8.61 -10.58
CA ASP A 14 2.33 -8.71 -10.37
C ASP A 14 2.70 -8.55 -8.90
N ILE A 15 3.51 -9.47 -8.38
CA ILE A 15 4.23 -9.31 -7.11
C ILE A 15 5.61 -8.72 -7.43
N VAL A 16 5.91 -7.56 -6.87
CA VAL A 16 7.23 -6.90 -7.02
C VAL A 16 8.03 -7.07 -5.73
N VAL A 17 9.18 -7.72 -5.83
CA VAL A 17 10.10 -7.99 -4.72
C VAL A 17 11.42 -7.25 -4.92
N GLY A 18 11.93 -6.62 -3.86
CA GLY A 18 13.22 -5.95 -3.92
C GLY A 18 13.61 -5.33 -2.59
N ASN A 19 14.86 -4.88 -2.50
CA ASN A 19 15.35 -4.10 -1.37
C ASN A 19 14.97 -2.61 -1.53
N ASN A 20 14.63 -1.95 -0.41
CA ASN A 20 14.33 -0.52 -0.34
C ASN A 20 13.30 -0.06 -1.40
N THR A 21 12.17 -0.75 -1.47
CA THR A 21 11.13 -0.51 -2.49
C THR A 21 10.17 0.63 -2.13
N MET A 22 9.99 0.93 -0.83
CA MET A 22 9.02 1.93 -0.36
C MET A 22 9.19 3.31 -1.00
N PRO A 23 10.42 3.87 -1.20
CA PRO A 23 10.58 5.16 -1.87
C PRO A 23 10.11 5.17 -3.32
N LYS A 24 10.08 4.00 -3.98
CA LYS A 24 9.72 3.83 -5.40
C LYS A 24 8.25 3.46 -5.61
N LEU A 25 7.51 3.22 -4.52
CA LEU A 25 6.12 2.75 -4.55
C LEU A 25 5.21 3.69 -5.35
N GLY A 26 5.24 4.99 -5.07
CA GLY A 26 4.37 5.97 -5.73
C GLY A 26 4.58 6.03 -7.24
N ALA A 27 5.84 6.01 -7.70
CA ALA A 27 6.16 6.01 -9.13
C ALA A 27 5.65 4.74 -9.81
N TYR A 28 5.78 3.59 -9.15
CA TYR A 28 5.26 2.32 -9.67
C TYR A 28 3.73 2.35 -9.77
N LEU A 29 3.02 2.75 -8.72
CA LEU A 29 1.56 2.87 -8.75
C LEU A 29 1.07 3.89 -9.78
N ARG A 30 1.81 4.98 -10.00
CA ARG A 30 1.47 5.97 -11.03
C ARG A 30 1.51 5.36 -12.44
N SER A 31 2.48 4.49 -12.72
CA SER A 31 2.55 3.80 -14.02
C SER A 31 1.37 2.85 -14.29
N LEU A 32 0.60 2.46 -13.27
CA LEU A 32 -0.58 1.62 -13.44
C LEU A 32 -1.83 2.43 -13.84
N ASN A 33 -1.79 3.76 -13.76
CA ASN A 33 -2.89 4.66 -14.11
C ASN A 33 -4.22 4.33 -13.39
N ILE A 34 -4.15 3.98 -12.11
CA ILE A 34 -5.28 3.49 -11.29
C ILE A 34 -6.01 4.59 -10.49
N GLY A 35 -5.74 5.87 -10.78
CA GLY A 35 -6.35 7.02 -10.09
C GLY A 35 -5.35 7.92 -9.36
N ASN A 36 -5.88 8.85 -8.56
CA ASN A 36 -5.10 9.90 -7.87
C ASN A 36 -5.20 9.86 -6.35
N ASP A 37 -6.18 9.14 -5.79
CA ASP A 37 -6.42 9.12 -4.34
C ASP A 37 -5.98 7.78 -3.75
N ALA A 38 -5.24 7.84 -2.65
CA ALA A 38 -4.76 6.66 -1.93
C ALA A 38 -5.22 6.70 -0.47
N ILE A 39 -5.76 5.58 0.00
CA ILE A 39 -6.09 5.37 1.41
C ILE A 39 -5.13 4.30 1.95
N MET A 40 -4.25 4.69 2.87
CA MET A 40 -3.37 3.76 3.57
C MET A 40 -4.06 3.26 4.84
N ILE A 41 -4.42 1.98 4.84
CA ILE A 41 -4.97 1.28 6.01
C ILE A 41 -3.87 0.44 6.64
N THR A 42 -3.59 0.65 7.93
CA THR A 42 -2.51 -0.05 8.63
C THR A 42 -2.74 -0.10 10.14
N ASN A 43 -1.86 -0.73 10.92
CA ASN A 43 -1.88 -0.67 12.37
C ASN A 43 -0.82 0.32 12.92
N PRO A 44 -0.89 0.72 14.20
CA PRO A 44 0.04 1.70 14.77
C PRO A 44 1.51 1.29 14.71
N VAL A 45 1.79 0.00 14.88
CA VAL A 45 3.17 -0.54 14.89
C VAL A 45 3.81 -0.42 13.50
N VAL A 46 3.12 -0.88 12.46
CA VAL A 46 3.59 -0.82 11.07
C VAL A 46 3.67 0.63 10.59
N LYS A 47 2.68 1.47 10.94
CA LYS A 47 2.71 2.91 10.63
C LYS A 47 3.96 3.59 11.19
N LYS A 48 4.32 3.30 12.44
CA LYS A 48 5.50 3.87 13.11
C LYS A 48 6.78 3.63 12.31
N PHE A 49 6.96 2.44 11.72
CA PHE A 49 8.18 2.10 10.98
C PHE A 49 8.15 2.48 9.50
N HIS A 50 6.98 2.40 8.84
CA HIS A 50 6.91 2.46 7.37
C HIS A 50 5.97 3.55 6.83
N GLY A 51 5.05 4.07 7.65
CA GLY A 51 4.00 4.98 7.20
C GLY A 51 4.55 6.24 6.52
N LYS A 52 5.56 6.88 7.12
CA LYS A 52 6.17 8.09 6.54
C LYS A 52 6.80 7.85 5.18
N ALA A 53 7.47 6.70 4.99
CA ALA A 53 8.13 6.37 3.72
C ALA A 53 7.11 6.15 2.60
N VAL A 54 6.04 5.40 2.89
CA VAL A 54 4.92 5.14 1.96
C VAL A 54 4.22 6.44 1.61
N GLU A 55 3.78 7.21 2.61
CA GLU A 55 3.05 8.46 2.42
C GLU A 55 3.86 9.48 1.62
N THR A 56 5.16 9.61 1.90
CA THR A 56 6.06 10.50 1.16
C THR A 56 6.20 10.06 -0.30
N SER A 57 6.37 8.77 -0.56
CA SER A 57 6.52 8.25 -1.93
C SER A 57 5.26 8.50 -2.76
N LEU A 58 4.08 8.26 -2.18
CA LEU A 58 2.79 8.50 -2.81
C LEU A 58 2.56 9.99 -3.10
N LYS A 59 2.72 10.85 -2.09
CA LYS A 59 2.53 12.32 -2.26
C LYS A 59 3.46 12.91 -3.30
N LYS A 60 4.75 12.51 -3.31
CA LYS A 60 5.71 12.95 -4.34
C LYS A 60 5.34 12.52 -5.75
N SER A 61 4.55 11.45 -5.88
CA SER A 61 4.08 10.94 -7.17
C SER A 61 2.71 11.51 -7.58
N GLY A 62 2.22 12.53 -6.86
CA GLY A 62 0.99 13.25 -7.18
C GLY A 62 -0.28 12.65 -6.59
N PHE A 63 -0.19 11.67 -5.68
CA PHE A 63 -1.36 11.12 -5.02
C PHE A 63 -1.82 12.00 -3.85
N SER A 64 -3.14 12.16 -3.69
CA SER A 64 -3.71 12.52 -2.39
C SER A 64 -3.64 11.31 -1.47
N VAL A 65 -3.29 11.49 -0.20
CA VAL A 65 -3.11 10.37 0.74
C VAL A 65 -3.84 10.64 2.04
N LYS A 66 -4.71 9.70 2.43
CA LYS A 66 -5.30 9.61 3.77
C LYS A 66 -4.81 8.35 4.47
N VAL A 67 -4.70 8.40 5.80
CA VAL A 67 -4.22 7.29 6.61
C VAL A 67 -5.27 6.93 7.65
N PHE A 68 -5.63 5.65 7.70
CA PHE A 68 -6.54 5.10 8.71
C PHE A 68 -5.80 4.02 9.50
N GLU A 69 -5.77 4.18 10.81
CA GLU A 69 -5.20 3.21 11.72
C GLU A 69 -6.29 2.29 12.26
N VAL A 70 -6.05 0.99 12.17
CA VAL A 70 -6.86 -0.06 12.79
C VAL A 70 -6.09 -0.59 14.00
N PRO A 71 -6.76 -0.91 15.13
CA PRO A 71 -6.08 -1.49 16.29
C PRO A 71 -5.23 -2.71 15.92
N ASP A 72 -4.10 -2.87 16.59
CA ASP A 72 -3.22 -4.01 16.35
C ASP A 72 -3.77 -5.32 16.93
N GLY A 73 -3.33 -6.45 16.38
CA GLY A 73 -3.66 -7.80 16.81
C GLY A 73 -4.83 -8.47 16.06
N GLU A 74 -4.88 -9.81 16.13
CA GLU A 74 -5.84 -10.61 15.35
C GLU A 74 -7.31 -10.29 15.62
N LYS A 75 -7.62 -9.87 16.86
CA LYS A 75 -8.97 -9.49 17.27
C LYS A 75 -9.55 -8.33 16.45
N SER A 76 -8.71 -7.48 15.86
CA SER A 76 -9.18 -6.36 15.05
C SER A 76 -9.66 -6.77 13.66
N LYS A 77 -9.34 -7.99 13.19
CA LYS A 77 -9.89 -8.56 11.96
C LYS A 77 -11.34 -9.00 12.17
N SER A 78 -12.24 -8.02 12.22
CA SER A 78 -13.65 -8.22 12.49
C SER A 78 -14.51 -7.29 11.64
N ALA A 79 -15.76 -7.68 11.39
CA ALA A 79 -16.74 -6.86 10.69
C ALA A 79 -16.91 -5.47 11.33
N LYS A 80 -16.87 -5.40 12.67
CA LYS A 80 -16.94 -4.14 13.44
C LYS A 80 -15.88 -3.11 13.05
N HIS A 81 -14.72 -3.54 12.59
CA HIS A 81 -13.65 -2.64 12.15
C HIS A 81 -13.65 -2.41 10.63
N ALA A 82 -14.36 -3.25 9.86
CA ALA A 82 -14.43 -3.15 8.41
C ALA A 82 -15.62 -2.32 7.92
N PHE A 83 -16.71 -2.29 8.70
CA PHE A 83 -17.99 -1.62 8.38
C PHE A 83 -18.39 -0.70 9.54
#